data_AF-A0A4Q3E5B5-F1
#
_entry.id   AF-A0A4Q3E5B5-F1
#
_cell.length_a   1.000
_cell.length_b   1.000
_cell.length_c   1.000
_cell.angle_alpha   90.00
_cell.angle_beta   90.00
_cell.angle_gamma   90.00
#
_symmetry.space_group_name_H-M   'P 1'
#
loop_
_entity.id
_entity.type
_entity.pdbx_description
1 polymer ?
#
loop_
_entity_poly.entity_id
_entity_poly.type
_entity_poly.pdbx_seq_one_letter_code
_entity_poly.pdbx_strand_id
1 'polypeptide(L)'
;MKILKYLIWLFAFAMIIVSCKKDKYTLGERLDKSQVKFEVKQDLTADPGGNTVILINKTPETIAIWDYGTGKSTRDRDTIHFAFAGEYSIKFSAETKGGVVQMDPITVTVTKDNLNYVNDPLW
;
A
#
# COMPACT_ATOMS: atom_id res chain seq x y z
N MET A 1 -21.33 42.49 -46.54
CA MET A 1 -20.85 41.09 -46.62
C MET A 1 -19.37 40.91 -46.31
N LYS A 2 -18.46 41.78 -46.77
CA LYS A 2 -17.01 41.66 -46.50
C LYS A 2 -16.64 41.78 -45.01
N ILE A 3 -17.20 42.78 -44.31
CA ILE A 3 -17.01 42.99 -42.86
C ILE A 3 -17.49 41.81 -42.00
N LEU A 4 -18.63 41.21 -42.35
CA LEU A 4 -19.15 40.02 -41.66
C LEU A 4 -18.23 38.80 -41.87
N LYS A 5 -17.65 38.64 -43.07
CA LYS A 5 -16.63 37.61 -43.34
C LYS A 5 -15.36 37.81 -42.52
N TYR A 6 -14.88 39.04 -42.35
CA TYR A 6 -13.72 39.33 -41.50
C TYR A 6 -13.99 39.03 -40.03
N LEU A 7 -15.20 39.35 -39.53
CA LEU A 7 -15.61 39.01 -38.16
C LEU A 7 -15.69 37.50 -37.92
N ILE A 8 -16.22 36.73 -38.88
CA ILE A 8 -16.28 35.26 -38.81
C ILE A 8 -14.87 34.66 -38.81
N TRP A 9 -13.95 35.18 -39.65
CA TRP A 9 -12.56 34.75 -39.67
C TRP A 9 -11.82 35.07 -38.35
N LEU A 10 -12.06 36.24 -37.77
CA LEU A 10 -11.47 36.65 -36.50
C LEU A 10 -11.96 35.76 -35.34
N PHE A 11 -13.26 35.44 -35.32
CA PHE A 11 -13.86 34.57 -34.31
C PHE A 11 -13.40 33.11 -34.44
N ALA A 12 -13.25 32.61 -35.67
CA ALA A 12 -12.70 31.28 -35.95
C ALA A 12 -11.22 31.17 -35.49
N PHE A 13 -10.42 32.21 -35.72
CA PHE A 13 -9.03 32.26 -35.23
C PHE A 13 -8.94 32.31 -33.70
N ALA A 14 -9.86 33.04 -33.05
CA ALA A 14 -9.95 33.12 -31.58
C ALA A 14 -10.38 31.80 -30.91
N MET A 15 -11.13 30.91 -31.59
CA MET A 15 -11.47 29.59 -31.03
C MET A 15 -10.29 28.61 -31.04
N ILE A 16 -9.32 28.76 -31.95
CA ILE A 16 -8.16 27.87 -32.06
C ILE A 16 -7.20 28.04 -30.87
N ILE A 17 -7.11 29.25 -30.30
CA ILE A 17 -6.21 29.55 -29.17
C ILE A 17 -6.72 29.08 -27.79
N VAL A 18 -8.00 28.69 -27.68
CA VAL A 18 -8.60 28.23 -26.39
C VAL A 18 -8.47 26.70 -26.20
N SER A 19 -8.18 25.95 -27.27
CA SER A 19 -8.26 24.48 -27.26
C SER A 19 -7.10 23.74 -26.58
N CYS A 20 -6.10 24.43 -26.02
CA CYS A 20 -4.92 23.80 -25.43
C CYS A 20 -4.62 24.30 -24.01
N LYS A 21 -5.47 23.93 -23.04
CA LYS A 21 -4.99 23.78 -21.66
C LYS A 21 -4.66 22.30 -21.45
N LYS A 22 -3.38 21.94 -21.54
CA LYS A 22 -2.93 20.62 -21.12
C LYS A 22 -3.02 20.55 -19.60
N ASP A 23 -3.81 19.62 -19.09
CA ASP A 23 -3.80 19.33 -17.66
C ASP A 23 -2.41 18.83 -17.25
N LYS A 24 -1.84 19.47 -16.23
CA LYS A 24 -0.55 19.06 -15.67
C LYS A 24 -0.82 17.98 -14.62
N TYR A 25 -0.67 16.71 -15.02
CA TYR A 25 -0.67 15.61 -14.07
C TYR A 25 0.70 15.55 -13.39
N THR A 26 0.71 15.78 -12.09
CA THR A 26 1.90 15.62 -11.24
C THR A 26 1.63 14.51 -10.25
N LEU A 27 2.60 13.61 -10.09
CA LEU A 27 2.56 12.63 -9.01
C LEU A 27 2.56 13.39 -7.67
N GLY A 28 1.90 12.82 -6.66
CA GLY A 28 1.94 13.39 -5.32
C GLY A 28 3.29 13.13 -4.65
N GLU A 29 3.37 13.45 -3.37
CA GLU A 29 4.61 13.31 -2.62
C GLU A 29 4.96 11.85 -2.32
N ARG A 30 6.25 11.53 -2.45
CA ARG A 30 6.84 10.32 -1.91
C ARG A 30 7.19 10.58 -0.45
N LEU A 31 6.53 9.87 0.47
CA LEU A 31 6.81 10.03 1.90
C LEU A 31 8.25 9.63 2.23
N ASP A 32 8.82 10.27 3.24
CA ASP A 32 10.03 9.80 3.90
C ASP A 32 9.73 8.57 4.78
N LYS A 33 10.74 7.69 4.98
CA LYS A 33 10.59 6.52 5.86
C LYS A 33 10.11 6.90 7.26
N SER A 34 10.54 8.03 7.80
CA SER A 34 10.14 8.48 9.14
C SER A 34 8.65 8.82 9.27
N GLN A 35 7.99 9.16 8.16
CA GLN A 35 6.56 9.46 8.11
C GLN A 35 5.70 8.20 7.99
N VAL A 36 6.27 7.09 7.53
CA VAL A 36 5.57 5.80 7.43
C VAL A 36 5.44 5.19 8.82
N LYS A 37 4.20 5.00 9.27
CA LYS A 37 3.83 4.39 10.54
C LYS A 37 3.12 3.07 10.30
N PHE A 38 3.62 2.02 10.94
CA PHE A 38 3.04 0.69 10.90
C PHE A 38 3.34 -0.06 12.20
N GLU A 39 2.60 -1.13 12.47
CA GLU A 39 2.81 -2.00 13.62
C GLU A 39 2.74 -3.47 13.20
N VAL A 40 3.56 -4.27 13.86
CA VAL A 40 3.53 -5.73 13.83
C VAL A 40 3.40 -6.19 15.28
N LYS A 41 2.33 -6.91 15.61
CA LYS A 41 2.02 -7.31 17.00
C LYS A 41 1.74 -8.80 17.07
N GLN A 42 2.35 -9.50 18.02
CA GLN A 42 1.98 -10.88 18.33
C GLN A 42 0.85 -10.89 19.36
N ASP A 43 -0.22 -11.64 19.09
CA ASP A 43 -1.28 -11.89 20.06
C ASP A 43 -0.91 -13.08 20.94
N LEU A 44 -0.15 -12.79 22.01
CA LEU A 44 0.28 -13.79 22.98
C LEU A 44 -0.85 -14.32 23.88
N THR A 45 -2.02 -13.68 23.84
CA THR A 45 -3.21 -14.13 24.58
C THR A 45 -3.92 -15.22 23.80
N ALA A 46 -4.06 -15.04 22.47
CA ALA A 46 -4.59 -16.06 21.57
C ALA A 46 -3.61 -17.23 21.39
N ASP A 47 -2.33 -16.92 21.15
CA ASP A 47 -1.26 -17.91 20.99
C ASP A 47 -0.05 -17.57 21.86
N PRO A 48 0.15 -18.26 23.00
CA PRO A 48 1.33 -18.06 23.84
C PRO A 48 2.66 -18.33 23.11
N GLY A 49 2.62 -19.09 22.00
CA GLY A 49 3.76 -19.34 21.12
C GLY A 49 4.11 -18.18 20.18
N GLY A 50 3.23 -17.18 20.05
CA GLY A 50 3.41 -16.04 19.14
C GLY A 50 2.99 -16.29 17.70
N ASN A 51 2.21 -17.34 17.45
CA ASN A 51 1.80 -17.79 16.12
C ASN A 51 0.83 -16.83 15.43
N THR A 52 -0.07 -16.18 16.18
CA THR A 52 -0.96 -15.13 15.68
C THR A 52 -0.25 -13.78 15.65
N VAL A 53 -0.13 -13.21 14.44
CA VAL A 53 0.52 -11.92 14.20
C VAL A 53 -0.46 -10.96 13.53
N ILE A 54 -0.61 -9.77 14.08
CA ILE A 54 -1.47 -8.69 13.60
C ILE A 54 -0.59 -7.65 12.92
N LEU A 55 -0.86 -7.43 11.64
CA LEU A 55 -0.22 -6.43 10.78
C LEU A 55 -1.13 -5.21 10.71
N ILE A 56 -0.58 -4.00 10.93
CA ILE A 56 -1.37 -2.77 10.95
C ILE A 56 -0.62 -1.66 10.22
N ASN A 57 -1.18 -1.19 9.10
CA ASN A 57 -0.80 0.06 8.49
C ASN A 57 -1.49 1.21 9.25
N LYS A 58 -0.68 2.19 9.68
CA LYS A 58 -1.17 3.40 10.36
C LYS A 58 -0.89 4.66 9.55
N THR A 59 -0.38 4.52 8.33
CA THR A 59 -0.05 5.65 7.45
C THR A 59 -1.27 5.99 6.60
N PRO A 60 -1.95 7.13 6.82
CA PRO A 60 -3.12 7.50 6.03
C PRO A 60 -2.75 7.71 4.57
N GLU A 61 -3.73 7.55 3.67
CA GLU A 61 -3.58 7.77 2.22
C GLU A 61 -2.44 6.96 1.56
N THR A 62 -2.15 5.77 2.11
CA THR A 62 -1.21 4.82 1.53
C THR A 62 -1.88 3.48 1.31
N ILE A 63 -1.34 2.68 0.39
CA ILE A 63 -1.70 1.27 0.24
C ILE A 63 -0.64 0.45 0.96
N ALA A 64 -1.08 -0.38 1.89
CA ALA A 64 -0.23 -1.32 2.60
C ALA A 64 0.28 -2.41 1.65
N ILE A 65 1.56 -2.77 1.76
CA ILE A 65 2.13 -3.93 1.08
C ILE A 65 2.93 -4.73 2.10
N TRP A 66 2.38 -5.86 2.51
CA TRP A 66 2.98 -6.81 3.44
C TRP A 66 3.52 -8.02 2.68
N ASP A 67 4.73 -8.44 3.05
CA ASP A 67 5.31 -9.72 2.66
C ASP A 67 5.89 -10.37 3.91
N TYR A 68 5.28 -11.47 4.34
CA TYR A 68 5.63 -12.19 5.56
C TYR A 68 6.25 -13.56 5.25
N GLY A 69 6.81 -13.72 4.05
CA GLY A 69 7.53 -14.93 3.61
C GLY A 69 6.62 -16.06 3.17
N THR A 70 5.61 -16.41 3.96
CA THR A 70 4.61 -17.44 3.63
C THR A 70 3.42 -16.89 2.82
N GLY A 71 3.35 -15.57 2.65
CA GLY A 71 2.28 -14.91 1.92
C GLY A 71 2.44 -13.40 1.87
N LYS A 72 1.44 -12.76 1.25
CA LYS A 72 1.39 -11.30 1.07
C LYS A 72 0.01 -10.76 1.42
N SER A 73 -0.06 -9.50 1.79
CA SER A 73 -1.33 -8.81 2.07
C SER A 73 -1.26 -7.35 1.68
N THR A 74 -2.39 -6.81 1.23
CA THR A 74 -2.57 -5.37 0.98
C THR A 74 -3.59 -4.72 1.90
N ARG A 75 -4.05 -5.45 2.93
CA ARG A 75 -4.99 -4.91 3.92
C ARG A 75 -4.28 -3.96 4.86
N ASP A 76 -4.95 -2.89 5.24
CA ASP A 76 -4.46 -1.98 6.29
C ASP A 76 -4.43 -2.64 7.67
N ARG A 77 -5.26 -3.65 7.89
CA ARG A 77 -5.19 -4.53 9.05
C ARG A 77 -5.37 -5.96 8.59
N ASP A 78 -4.43 -6.82 8.95
CA ASP A 78 -4.52 -8.25 8.67
C ASP A 78 -4.06 -9.06 9.87
N THR A 79 -4.63 -10.26 10.01
CA THR A 79 -4.19 -11.22 11.02
C THR A 79 -3.67 -12.44 10.27
N ILE A 80 -2.38 -12.74 10.47
CA ILE A 80 -1.70 -13.87 9.85
C ILE A 80 -1.30 -14.89 10.91
N HIS A 81 -1.09 -16.13 10.47
CA HIS A 81 -0.84 -17.25 11.36
C HIS A 81 0.41 -18.02 10.89
N PHE A 82 1.37 -18.19 11.79
CA PHE A 82 2.54 -19.04 11.55
C PHE A 82 2.34 -20.38 12.28
N ALA A 83 2.26 -21.47 11.53
CA ALA A 83 2.00 -22.79 12.12
C ALA A 83 3.21 -23.39 12.87
N PHE A 84 4.42 -22.96 12.55
CA PHE A 84 5.65 -23.59 13.04
C PHE A 84 6.50 -22.61 13.86
N ALA A 85 7.26 -23.14 14.82
CA ALA A 85 8.27 -22.40 15.55
C ALA A 85 9.41 -21.98 14.61
N GLY A 86 9.92 -20.76 14.80
CA GLY A 86 10.97 -20.20 13.97
C GLY A 86 11.05 -18.69 14.02
N GLU A 87 12.00 -18.14 13.27
CA GLU A 87 12.13 -16.70 13.05
C GLU A 87 11.59 -16.32 11.68
N TYR A 88 10.72 -15.32 11.64
CA TYR A 88 10.05 -14.85 10.44
C TYR A 88 10.36 -13.38 10.20
N SER A 89 10.82 -13.06 8.99
CA SER A 89 11.08 -11.68 8.57
C SER A 89 9.85 -11.11 7.86
N ILE A 90 9.20 -10.14 8.48
CA ILE A 90 8.06 -9.41 7.91
C ILE A 90 8.56 -8.12 7.26
N LYS A 91 8.28 -7.98 5.97
CA LYS A 91 8.59 -6.79 5.17
C LYS A 91 7.33 -5.97 4.97
N PHE A 92 7.45 -4.66 5.20
CA PHE A 92 6.39 -3.71 4.94
C PHE A 92 6.85 -2.67 3.93
N SER A 93 5.96 -2.30 3.01
CA SER A 93 6.11 -1.14 2.15
C SER A 93 4.79 -0.37 2.10
N ALA A 94 4.89 0.95 2.03
CA ALA A 94 3.76 1.83 1.82
C ALA A 94 3.82 2.39 0.41
N GLU A 95 2.79 2.13 -0.40
CA GLU A 95 2.61 2.82 -1.67
C GLU A 95 1.98 4.19 -1.41
N THR A 96 2.71 5.25 -1.76
CA THR A 96 2.27 6.64 -1.61
C THR A 96 1.98 7.24 -2.98
N LYS A 97 1.41 8.44 -3.02
CA LYS A 97 1.14 9.18 -4.27
C LYS A 97 2.39 9.45 -5.11
N GLY A 98 3.58 9.43 -4.49
CA GLY A 98 4.89 9.59 -5.14
C GLY A 98 5.71 8.30 -5.24
N GLY A 99 5.10 7.14 -5.04
CA GLY A 99 5.71 5.82 -5.20
C GLY A 99 5.90 5.03 -3.91
N VAL A 100 6.57 3.88 -4.01
CA VAL A 100 6.66 2.89 -2.92
C VAL A 100 7.82 3.17 -1.97
N VAL A 101 7.51 3.33 -0.68
CA VAL A 101 8.49 3.47 0.41
C VAL A 101 8.65 2.12 1.10
N GLN A 102 9.84 1.54 0.99
CA GLN A 102 10.19 0.26 1.62
C GLN A 102 10.73 0.51 3.03
N MET A 103 10.19 -0.21 4.01
CA MET A 103 10.65 -0.13 5.40
C MET A 103 11.65 -1.23 5.70
N ASP A 104 12.39 -1.07 6.80
CA ASP A 104 13.31 -2.09 7.26
C ASP A 104 12.51 -3.30 7.79
N PRO A 105 12.96 -4.54 7.55
CA PRO A 105 12.22 -5.73 7.98
C PRO A 105 12.10 -5.83 9.50
N ILE A 106 10.98 -6.39 9.97
CA ILE A 106 10.75 -6.73 11.37
C ILE A 106 10.84 -8.25 11.54
N THR A 107 11.68 -8.69 12.47
CA THR A 107 11.73 -10.11 12.85
C THR A 107 10.69 -10.42 13.91
N VAL A 108 9.92 -11.48 13.67
CA VAL A 108 8.99 -12.09 14.61
C VAL A 108 9.52 -13.46 15.00
N THR A 109 9.51 -13.77 16.29
CA THR A 109 9.94 -15.06 16.82
C THR A 109 8.72 -15.85 17.30
N VAL A 110 8.52 -17.03 16.71
CA VAL A 110 7.49 -17.98 17.11
C VAL A 110 8.16 -19.11 17.86
N THR A 111 7.69 -19.41 19.07
CA THR A 111 8.39 -20.30 20.00
C THR A 111 7.82 -21.72 20.05
N LYS A 112 6.62 -21.94 19.49
CA LYS A 112 5.93 -23.23 19.49
C LYS A 112 5.17 -23.43 18.19
N ASP A 113 5.00 -24.69 17.80
CA ASP A 113 4.12 -25.05 16.70
C ASP A 113 2.65 -24.90 17.14
N ASN A 114 1.80 -24.43 16.22
CA ASN A 114 0.35 -24.51 16.30
C ASN A 114 -0.19 -25.14 15.01
N LEU A 115 -0.25 -26.47 15.01
CA LEU A 115 -0.67 -27.26 13.84
C LEU A 115 -2.16 -27.11 13.52
N ASN A 116 -2.95 -26.46 14.38
CA ASN A 116 -4.36 -26.18 14.07
C ASN A 116 -4.52 -25.24 12.86
N TYR A 117 -3.47 -24.49 12.50
CA TYR A 117 -3.48 -23.63 11.30
C TYR A 117 -3.21 -24.35 10.00
N VAL A 118 -2.91 -25.64 10.09
CA VAL A 118 -2.66 -26.55 8.98
C VAL A 118 -3.31 -27.89 9.32
N ASN A 119 -4.60 -27.89 9.70
CA ASN A 119 -5.33 -29.11 10.08
C ASN A 119 -6.58 -29.40 9.22
N ASP A 120 -6.89 -28.54 8.24
CA ASP A 120 -7.98 -28.73 7.25
C ASP A 120 -7.88 -30.08 6.48
N PRO A 121 -8.93 -30.91 6.44
CA PRO A 121 -8.87 -32.24 5.82
C PRO A 121 -8.68 -32.24 4.29
N LEU A 122 -8.73 -31.09 3.62
CA LEU A 122 -8.62 -30.95 2.17
C LEU A 122 -7.19 -30.61 1.67
N TRP A 123 -6.20 -30.46 2.55
CA TRP A 123 -4.78 -30.39 2.18
C TRP A 123 -4.02 -31.67 2.54
#